data_AF-A0A3B1K8L4-F1
#
_entry.id   AF-A0A3B1K8L4-F1
#
_cell.length_a   1.000
_cell.length_b   1.000
_cell.length_c   1.000
_cell.angle_alpha   90.00
_cell.angle_beta   90.00
_cell.angle_gamma   90.00
#
_symmetry.space_group_name_H-M   'P 1'
#
loop_
_entity.id
_entity.type
_entity.pdbx_description
1 polymer ?
#
loop_
_entity_poly.entity_id
_entity_poly.type
_entity_poly.pdbx_seq_one_letter_code
_entity_poly.pdbx_strand_id
1 'polypeptide(L)'
;MQQCLSALIIMRCQVLLMALLVVCSLGLAGYIHNKRKEELKLAKHASFQNVKNRVTKDVLKEYQNQAVETSNLLDSTKKQLNDLKAELTAAQVAADTKKAAADTCTGDLKRITDEIAAIDTQKANTEGEFQKKKASLQEQIANLKKASEERSKMCDYLKADSADGWKLCGIPNPPNVNPEEKKEEAKVEKKEETKEEKKEEAKVEKKEEAKEEKADEKKEPAKAA
;
A
#
# COMPACT_ATOMS: atom_id res chain seq x y z
N MET A 1 -74.04 -32.64 -115.33
CA MET A 1 -73.96 -33.24 -113.97
C MET A 1 -72.56 -33.18 -113.34
N GLN A 2 -71.46 -33.28 -114.11
CA GLN A 2 -70.10 -33.34 -113.56
C GLN A 2 -69.67 -32.08 -112.77
N GLN A 3 -70.06 -30.89 -113.23
CA GLN A 3 -69.74 -29.62 -112.54
C GLN A 3 -70.46 -29.46 -111.19
N CYS A 4 -71.67 -30.02 -111.03
CA CYS A 4 -72.37 -30.01 -109.74
C CYS A 4 -71.75 -30.98 -108.73
N LEU A 5 -71.23 -32.13 -109.17
CA LEU A 5 -70.53 -33.08 -108.28
C LEU A 5 -69.21 -32.48 -107.76
N SER A 6 -68.44 -31.81 -108.61
CA SER A 6 -67.19 -31.15 -108.22
C SER A 6 -67.42 -30.02 -107.23
N ALA A 7 -68.45 -29.19 -107.43
CA ALA A 7 -68.81 -28.13 -106.49
C ALA A 7 -69.24 -28.67 -105.12
N LEU A 8 -69.96 -29.81 -105.09
CA LEU A 8 -70.39 -30.46 -103.85
C LEU A 8 -69.22 -31.07 -103.07
N ILE A 9 -68.21 -31.61 -103.77
CA ILE A 9 -66.98 -32.16 -103.17
C ILE A 9 -66.10 -31.03 -102.62
N ILE A 10 -65.95 -29.93 -103.36
CA ILE A 10 -65.19 -28.75 -102.92
C ILE A 10 -65.83 -28.14 -101.67
N MET A 11 -67.17 -28.01 -101.61
CA MET A 11 -67.85 -27.51 -100.41
C MET A 11 -67.68 -28.44 -99.20
N ARG A 12 -67.73 -29.76 -99.38
CA ARG A 12 -67.52 -30.73 -98.29
C ARG A 12 -66.07 -30.74 -97.78
N CYS A 13 -65.08 -30.60 -98.67
CA CYS A 13 -63.68 -30.43 -98.28
C CYS A 13 -63.43 -29.11 -97.55
N GLN A 14 -64.07 -28.01 -97.96
CA GLN A 14 -63.98 -26.71 -97.30
C GLN A 14 -64.49 -26.78 -95.84
N VAL A 15 -65.61 -27.46 -95.61
CA VAL A 15 -66.19 -27.62 -94.26
C VAL A 15 -65.29 -28.49 -93.37
N LEU A 16 -64.71 -29.57 -93.89
CA LEU A 16 -63.78 -30.43 -93.14
C LEU A 16 -62.49 -29.70 -92.74
N LEU A 17 -61.93 -28.87 -93.64
CA LEU A 17 -60.77 -28.03 -93.33
C LEU A 17 -61.07 -27.01 -92.23
N MET A 18 -62.22 -26.35 -92.29
CA MET A 18 -62.65 -25.41 -91.25
C MET A 18 -62.86 -26.11 -89.90
N ALA A 19 -63.47 -27.29 -89.89
CA ALA A 19 -63.65 -28.07 -88.67
C ALA A 19 -62.30 -28.49 -88.06
N LEU A 20 -61.34 -28.91 -88.89
CA LEU A 20 -60.00 -29.28 -88.44
C LEU A 20 -59.24 -28.10 -87.83
N LEU A 21 -59.31 -26.92 -88.44
CA LEU A 21 -58.69 -25.69 -87.90
C LEU A 21 -59.29 -25.30 -86.54
N VAL A 22 -60.62 -25.41 -86.39
CA VAL A 22 -61.30 -25.16 -85.11
C VAL A 22 -60.83 -26.16 -84.04
N VAL A 23 -60.73 -27.45 -84.34
CA VAL A 23 -60.22 -28.45 -83.40
C VAL A 23 -58.75 -28.18 -83.03
N CYS A 24 -57.90 -27.84 -84.00
CA CYS A 24 -56.50 -27.50 -83.75
C CYS A 24 -56.35 -26.27 -82.85
N SER A 25 -57.12 -25.20 -83.08
CA SER A 25 -57.09 -23.99 -82.23
C SER A 25 -57.53 -24.26 -80.79
N LEU A 26 -58.59 -25.05 -80.59
CA LEU A 26 -59.04 -25.48 -79.26
C LEU A 26 -57.99 -26.36 -78.55
N GLY A 27 -57.35 -27.27 -79.28
CA GLY A 27 -56.27 -28.12 -78.75
C GLY A 27 -55.06 -27.31 -78.30
N LEU A 28 -54.62 -26.33 -79.11
CA LEU A 28 -53.53 -25.41 -78.76
C LEU A 28 -53.88 -24.55 -77.55
N ALA A 29 -55.09 -24.00 -77.49
CA ALA A 29 -55.55 -23.22 -76.34
C ALA A 29 -55.56 -24.05 -75.04
N GLY A 30 -56.04 -25.30 -75.11
CA GLY A 30 -56.00 -26.25 -74.00
C GLY A 30 -54.57 -26.59 -73.55
N TYR A 31 -53.67 -26.83 -74.51
CA TYR A 31 -52.26 -27.10 -74.22
C TYR A 31 -51.55 -25.92 -73.54
N ILE A 32 -51.74 -24.71 -74.06
CA ILE A 32 -51.18 -23.47 -73.48
C ILE A 32 -51.72 -23.28 -72.06
N HIS A 33 -53.01 -23.52 -71.83
CA HIS A 33 -53.60 -23.37 -70.50
C HIS A 33 -53.06 -24.42 -69.51
N ASN A 34 -52.87 -25.67 -69.94
CA ASN A 34 -52.28 -26.70 -69.09
C ASN A 34 -50.81 -26.38 -68.76
N LYS A 35 -50.03 -25.93 -69.74
CA LYS A 35 -48.64 -25.50 -69.53
C LYS A 35 -48.52 -24.32 -68.57
N ARG A 36 -49.34 -23.28 -68.73
CA ARG A 36 -49.39 -22.16 -67.78
C ARG A 36 -49.74 -22.62 -66.36
N LYS A 37 -50.62 -23.61 -66.21
CA LYS A 37 -50.98 -24.18 -64.90
C LYS A 37 -49.80 -24.93 -64.27
N GLU A 38 -49.01 -25.65 -65.06
CA GLU A 38 -47.78 -26.31 -64.61
C GLU A 38 -46.71 -25.30 -64.20
N GLU A 39 -46.44 -24.29 -65.02
CA GLU A 39 -45.48 -23.22 -64.72
C GLU A 39 -45.86 -22.47 -63.45
N LEU A 40 -47.15 -22.17 -63.25
CA LEU A 40 -47.62 -21.51 -62.04
C LEU A 40 -47.46 -22.38 -60.79
N LYS A 41 -47.61 -23.71 -60.90
CA LYS A 41 -47.33 -24.63 -59.79
C LYS A 41 -45.82 -24.69 -59.49
N LEU A 42 -44.99 -24.80 -60.52
CA LEU A 42 -43.53 -24.79 -60.38
C LEU A 42 -43.02 -23.49 -59.77
N ALA A 43 -43.51 -22.34 -60.24
CA ALA A 43 -43.17 -21.03 -59.70
C ALA A 43 -43.56 -20.89 -58.22
N LYS A 44 -44.73 -21.40 -57.83
CA LYS A 44 -45.15 -21.46 -56.42
C LYS A 44 -44.22 -22.36 -55.60
N HIS A 45 -43.90 -23.56 -56.07
CA HIS A 45 -42.97 -24.43 -55.35
C HIS A 45 -41.57 -23.81 -55.22
N ALA A 46 -41.08 -23.14 -56.27
CA ALA A 46 -39.82 -22.42 -56.23
C ALA A 46 -39.84 -21.27 -55.23
N SER A 47 -40.93 -20.48 -55.17
CA SER A 47 -41.04 -19.39 -54.20
C SER A 47 -41.15 -19.91 -52.76
N PHE A 48 -41.91 -20.98 -52.52
CA PHE A 48 -41.98 -21.62 -51.20
C PHE A 48 -40.62 -22.15 -50.74
N GLN A 49 -39.86 -22.81 -51.63
CA GLN A 49 -38.51 -23.26 -51.31
C GLN A 49 -37.57 -22.08 -51.05
N ASN A 50 -37.68 -21.00 -51.82
CA ASN A 50 -36.86 -19.81 -51.60
C ASN A 50 -37.16 -19.16 -50.24
N VAL A 51 -38.44 -18.98 -49.90
CA VAL A 51 -38.84 -18.45 -48.58
C VAL A 51 -38.36 -19.36 -47.47
N LYS A 52 -38.52 -20.68 -47.60
CA LYS A 52 -38.02 -21.65 -46.62
C LYS A 52 -36.52 -21.52 -46.44
N ASN A 53 -35.76 -21.51 -47.54
CA ASN A 53 -34.31 -21.38 -47.51
C ASN A 53 -33.86 -20.06 -46.88
N ARG A 54 -34.56 -18.95 -47.15
CA ARG A 54 -34.30 -17.66 -46.53
C ARG A 54 -34.53 -17.72 -45.03
N VAL A 55 -35.68 -18.21 -44.59
CA VAL A 55 -35.99 -18.32 -43.15
C VAL A 55 -35.00 -19.23 -42.44
N THR A 56 -34.63 -20.37 -43.05
CA THR A 56 -33.61 -21.26 -42.47
C THR A 56 -32.25 -20.56 -42.36
N LYS A 57 -31.85 -19.77 -43.36
CA LYS A 57 -30.59 -19.00 -43.29
C LYS A 57 -30.65 -17.88 -42.25
N ASP A 58 -31.76 -17.16 -42.16
CA ASP A 58 -31.95 -16.08 -41.19
C ASP A 58 -31.89 -16.64 -39.75
N VAL A 59 -32.56 -17.76 -39.49
CA VAL A 59 -32.51 -18.47 -38.20
C VAL A 59 -31.11 -19.01 -37.90
N LEU A 60 -30.44 -19.63 -38.89
CA LEU A 60 -29.08 -20.15 -38.69
C LEU A 60 -28.09 -19.02 -38.38
N LYS A 61 -28.23 -17.88 -39.04
CA LYS A 61 -27.41 -16.68 -38.77
C LYS A 61 -27.63 -16.17 -37.35
N GLU A 62 -28.88 -16.17 -36.87
CA GLU A 62 -29.18 -15.78 -35.49
C GLU A 62 -28.51 -16.71 -34.48
N TYR A 63 -28.58 -18.03 -34.69
CA TYR A 63 -27.86 -18.99 -33.85
C TYR A 63 -26.35 -18.78 -33.89
N GLN A 64 -25.78 -18.51 -35.08
CA GLN A 64 -24.36 -18.24 -35.21
C GLN A 64 -23.95 -16.95 -34.49
N ASN A 65 -24.76 -15.89 -34.59
CA ASN A 65 -24.54 -14.65 -33.88
C ASN A 65 -24.58 -14.85 -32.36
N GLN A 66 -25.58 -15.58 -31.85
CA GLN A 66 -25.66 -15.92 -30.44
C GLN A 66 -24.46 -16.75 -29.96
N ALA A 67 -23.99 -17.70 -30.77
CA ALA A 67 -22.79 -18.47 -30.46
C ALA A 67 -21.53 -17.58 -30.37
N VAL A 68 -21.39 -16.61 -31.28
CA VAL A 68 -20.27 -15.65 -31.26
C VAL A 68 -20.37 -14.70 -30.06
N GLU A 69 -21.55 -14.17 -29.78
CA GLU A 69 -21.78 -13.26 -28.66
C GLU A 69 -21.53 -13.94 -27.31
N THR A 70 -22.02 -15.16 -27.14
CA THR A 70 -21.76 -15.95 -25.92
C THR A 70 -20.29 -16.31 -25.77
N SER A 71 -19.59 -16.65 -26.85
CA SER A 71 -18.13 -16.87 -26.82
C SER A 71 -17.37 -15.60 -26.42
N ASN A 72 -17.72 -14.46 -27.00
CA ASN A 72 -17.09 -13.17 -26.67
C ASN A 72 -17.34 -12.78 -25.21
N LEU A 73 -18.55 -13.01 -24.71
CA LEU A 73 -18.90 -12.76 -23.32
C LEU A 73 -18.12 -13.68 -22.38
N LEU A 74 -18.01 -14.98 -22.70
CA LEU A 74 -17.19 -15.92 -21.96
C LEU A 74 -15.71 -15.52 -21.93
N ASP A 75 -15.15 -15.12 -23.07
CA ASP A 75 -13.76 -14.67 -23.14
C ASP A 75 -13.52 -13.39 -22.33
N SER A 76 -14.47 -12.45 -22.37
CA SER A 76 -14.43 -11.23 -21.55
C SER A 76 -14.49 -11.55 -20.06
N THR A 77 -15.45 -12.38 -19.63
CA THR A 77 -15.57 -12.81 -18.24
C THR A 77 -14.35 -13.59 -17.77
N LYS A 78 -13.76 -14.43 -18.63
CA LYS A 78 -12.53 -15.17 -18.33
C LYS A 78 -11.34 -14.24 -18.13
N LYS A 79 -11.22 -13.18 -18.93
CA LYS A 79 -10.19 -12.14 -18.72
C LYS A 79 -10.39 -11.45 -17.37
N GLN A 80 -11.60 -10.97 -17.09
CA GLN A 80 -11.93 -10.34 -15.81
C GLN A 80 -11.64 -11.26 -14.62
N LEU A 81 -11.96 -12.56 -14.73
CA LEU A 81 -11.63 -13.53 -13.69
C LEU A 81 -10.13 -13.71 -13.48
N ASN A 82 -9.34 -13.72 -14.55
CA ASN A 82 -7.89 -13.82 -14.45
C ASN A 82 -7.29 -12.55 -13.83
N ASP A 83 -7.80 -11.37 -14.21
CA ASP A 83 -7.36 -10.09 -13.65
C ASP A 83 -7.71 -10.01 -12.16
N LEU A 84 -8.95 -10.31 -11.78
CA LEU A 84 -9.36 -10.38 -10.36
C LEU A 84 -8.54 -11.41 -9.58
N LYS A 85 -8.22 -12.55 -10.19
CA LYS A 85 -7.38 -13.57 -9.55
C LYS A 85 -5.97 -13.04 -9.32
N ALA A 86 -5.39 -12.33 -10.28
CA ALA A 86 -4.08 -11.71 -10.14
C ALA A 86 -4.11 -10.64 -9.02
N GLU A 87 -5.11 -9.77 -9.00
CA GLU A 87 -5.31 -8.77 -7.94
C GLU A 87 -5.47 -9.42 -6.56
N LEU A 88 -6.27 -10.48 -6.46
CA LEU A 88 -6.46 -11.22 -5.21
C LEU A 88 -5.15 -11.84 -4.72
N THR A 89 -4.35 -12.43 -5.63
CA THR A 89 -3.04 -12.98 -5.25
C THR A 89 -2.06 -11.89 -4.80
N ALA A 90 -2.06 -10.73 -5.46
CA ALA A 90 -1.22 -9.60 -5.06
C ALA A 90 -1.66 -9.03 -3.70
N ALA A 91 -2.97 -8.88 -3.48
CA ALA A 91 -3.52 -8.43 -2.21
C ALA A 91 -3.23 -9.42 -1.07
N GLN A 92 -3.32 -10.73 -1.34
CA GLN A 92 -2.97 -11.77 -0.37
C GLN A 92 -1.49 -11.70 0.01
N VAL A 93 -0.58 -11.60 -0.96
CA VAL A 93 0.86 -11.44 -0.70
C VAL A 93 1.15 -10.17 0.10
N ALA A 94 0.49 -9.06 -0.23
CA ALA A 94 0.62 -7.81 0.52
C ALA A 94 0.12 -7.96 1.96
N ALA A 95 -1.03 -8.63 2.17
CA ALA A 95 -1.58 -8.89 3.49
C ALA A 95 -0.66 -9.79 4.32
N ASP A 96 -0.13 -10.87 3.74
CA ASP A 96 0.80 -11.79 4.41
C ASP A 96 2.12 -11.10 4.77
N THR A 97 2.63 -10.23 3.89
CA THR A 97 3.82 -9.41 4.16
C THR A 97 3.58 -8.44 5.31
N LYS A 98 2.43 -7.75 5.34
CA LYS A 98 2.06 -6.85 6.42
C LYS A 98 1.86 -7.58 7.73
N LYS A 99 1.30 -8.78 7.69
CA LYS A 99 1.14 -9.65 8.87
C LYS A 99 2.49 -10.08 9.42
N ALA A 100 3.40 -10.56 8.57
CA ALA A 100 4.76 -10.93 8.99
C ALA A 100 5.53 -9.74 9.60
N ALA A 101 5.38 -8.54 9.03
CA ALA A 101 5.97 -7.33 9.58
C ALA A 101 5.36 -6.96 10.95
N ALA A 102 4.05 -7.11 11.13
CA ALA A 102 3.37 -6.88 12.40
C ALA A 102 3.80 -7.90 13.48
N ASP A 103 3.94 -9.17 13.10
CA ASP A 103 4.42 -10.22 13.99
C ASP A 103 5.87 -9.95 14.42
N THR A 104 6.73 -9.51 13.49
CA THR A 104 8.11 -9.10 13.78
C THR A 104 8.16 -7.91 14.74
N CYS A 105 7.40 -6.85 14.46
CA CYS A 105 7.30 -5.67 15.32
C CYS A 105 6.83 -6.02 16.74
N THR A 106 5.86 -6.93 16.84
CA THR A 106 5.36 -7.41 18.14
C THR A 106 6.44 -8.22 18.90
N GLY A 107 7.25 -9.00 18.18
CA GLY A 107 8.41 -9.68 18.73
C GLY A 107 9.48 -8.72 19.23
N ASP A 108 9.82 -7.70 18.43
CA ASP A 108 10.80 -6.67 18.79
C ASP A 108 10.34 -5.87 20.00
N LEU A 109 9.06 -5.51 20.09
CA LEU A 109 8.50 -4.80 21.23
C LEU A 109 8.65 -5.59 22.53
N LYS A 110 8.42 -6.92 22.48
CA LYS A 110 8.66 -7.79 23.64
C LYS A 110 10.13 -7.82 24.02
N ARG A 111 11.03 -8.02 23.05
CA ARG A 111 12.48 -8.01 23.29
C ARG A 111 12.95 -6.70 23.92
N ILE A 112 12.53 -5.56 23.38
CA ILE A 112 12.87 -4.23 23.92
C ILE A 112 12.31 -4.09 25.35
N THR A 113 11.09 -4.54 25.59
CA THR A 113 10.49 -4.50 26.94
C THR A 113 11.30 -5.33 27.95
N ASP A 114 11.72 -6.53 27.55
CA ASP A 114 12.54 -7.41 28.39
C ASP A 114 13.94 -6.81 28.64
N GLU A 115 14.55 -6.20 27.61
CA GLU A 115 15.83 -5.49 27.72
C GLU A 115 15.74 -4.27 28.67
N ILE A 116 14.67 -3.48 28.57
CA ILE A 116 14.42 -2.35 29.49
C ILE A 116 14.31 -2.86 30.93
N ALA A 117 13.52 -3.91 31.17
CA ALA A 117 13.37 -4.50 32.51
C ALA A 117 14.70 -5.03 33.07
N ALA A 118 15.54 -5.64 32.21
CA ALA A 118 16.87 -6.10 32.59
C ALA A 118 17.81 -4.94 32.93
N ILE A 119 17.81 -3.87 32.12
CA ILE A 119 18.61 -2.65 32.36
C ILE A 119 18.17 -1.96 33.66
N ASP A 120 16.87 -1.83 33.90
CA ASP A 120 16.34 -1.23 35.14
C ASP A 120 16.76 -2.03 36.38
N THR A 121 16.75 -3.36 36.27
CA THR A 121 17.24 -4.25 37.33
C THR A 121 18.75 -4.05 37.56
N GLN A 122 19.54 -3.98 36.48
CA GLN A 122 20.99 -3.76 36.57
C GLN A 122 21.31 -2.38 37.16
N LYS A 123 20.56 -1.35 36.78
CA LYS A 123 20.67 0.00 37.30
C LYS A 123 20.38 0.03 38.80
N ALA A 124 19.26 -0.56 39.23
CA ALA A 124 18.89 -0.65 40.63
C ALA A 124 19.96 -1.37 41.48
N ASN A 125 20.51 -2.47 40.96
CA ASN A 125 21.60 -3.19 41.64
C ASN A 125 22.88 -2.33 41.74
N THR A 126 23.29 -1.72 40.63
CA THR A 126 24.50 -0.87 40.58
C THR A 126 24.38 0.35 41.49
N GLU A 127 23.21 0.98 41.53
CA GLU A 127 22.94 2.11 42.42
C GLU A 127 22.95 1.69 43.89
N GLY A 128 22.39 0.51 44.20
CA GLY A 128 22.50 -0.09 45.53
C GLY A 128 23.95 -0.36 45.96
N GLU A 129 24.78 -0.91 45.07
CA GLU A 129 26.22 -1.10 45.32
C GLU A 129 26.96 0.23 45.49
N PHE A 130 26.64 1.22 44.67
CA PHE A 130 27.24 2.55 44.75
C PHE A 130 26.91 3.23 46.07
N GLN A 131 25.66 3.17 46.54
CA GLN A 131 25.28 3.71 47.84
C GLN A 131 25.98 3.01 49.00
N LYS A 132 26.12 1.68 48.96
CA LYS A 132 26.89 0.92 49.96
C LYS A 132 28.36 1.35 50.00
N LYS A 133 29.01 1.44 48.83
CA LYS A 133 30.42 1.90 48.72
C LYS A 133 30.57 3.33 49.21
N LYS A 134 29.63 4.23 48.85
CA LYS A 134 29.62 5.62 49.32
C LYS A 134 29.50 5.70 50.84
N ALA A 135 28.60 4.94 51.45
CA ALA A 135 28.46 4.89 52.91
C ALA A 135 29.73 4.37 53.58
N SER A 136 30.32 3.28 53.08
CA SER A 136 31.57 2.72 53.59
C SER A 136 32.75 3.71 53.47
N LEU A 137 32.87 4.42 52.34
CA LEU A 137 33.91 5.45 52.16
C LEU A 137 33.69 6.64 53.10
N GLN A 138 32.45 7.09 53.29
CA GLN A 138 32.15 8.15 54.25
C GLN A 138 32.48 7.73 55.68
N GLU A 139 32.21 6.48 56.06
CA GLU A 139 32.58 5.93 57.36
C GLU A 139 34.11 5.87 57.52
N GLN A 140 34.84 5.43 56.49
CA GLN A 140 36.31 5.44 56.50
C GLN A 140 36.86 6.86 56.63
N ILE A 141 36.30 7.85 55.91
CA ILE A 141 36.70 9.26 56.03
C ILE A 141 36.44 9.78 57.45
N ALA A 142 35.26 9.50 58.02
CA ALA A 142 34.94 9.92 59.37
C ALA A 142 35.86 9.27 60.41
N ASN A 143 36.20 7.99 60.23
CA ASN A 143 37.12 7.27 61.11
C ASN A 143 38.56 7.78 60.98
N LEU A 144 39.05 8.02 59.75
CA LEU A 144 40.36 8.64 59.52
C LEU A 144 40.43 10.03 60.14
N LYS A 145 39.37 10.84 60.01
CA LYS A 145 39.31 12.16 60.60
C LYS A 145 39.42 12.10 62.13
N LYS A 146 38.67 11.20 62.78
CA LYS A 146 38.81 10.95 64.22
C LYS A 146 40.24 10.50 64.60
N ALA A 147 40.82 9.56 63.86
CA ALA A 147 42.19 9.11 64.09
C ALA A 147 43.25 10.21 63.85
N SER A 148 42.94 11.22 63.01
CA SER A 148 43.81 12.39 62.81
C SER A 148 43.65 13.46 63.89
N GLU A 149 42.48 13.56 64.50
CA GLU A 149 42.21 14.44 65.65
C GLU A 149 42.74 13.84 66.96
N GLU A 150 42.74 12.50 67.07
CA GLU A 150 43.48 11.79 68.11
C GLU A 150 44.98 11.96 67.91
N ARG A 151 45.69 12.40 68.97
CA ARG A 151 47.15 12.59 68.95
C ARG A 151 47.82 11.33 68.42
N SER A 152 48.49 11.43 67.27
CA SER A 152 49.18 10.30 66.66
C SER A 152 50.17 9.69 67.66
N LYS A 153 50.22 8.36 67.78
CA LYS A 153 51.20 7.66 68.63
C LYS A 153 52.66 8.02 68.31
N MET A 154 52.92 8.53 67.11
CA MET A 154 54.21 9.12 66.72
C MET A 154 54.56 10.39 67.53
N CYS A 155 53.56 11.19 67.90
CA CYS A 155 53.69 12.39 68.74
C CYS A 155 54.05 12.10 70.21
N ASP A 156 54.02 10.83 70.64
CA ASP A 156 54.47 10.41 71.96
C ASP A 156 55.98 10.09 71.98
N TYR A 157 56.60 9.87 70.81
CA TYR A 157 58.04 9.64 70.66
C TYR A 157 58.84 10.91 70.34
N LEU A 158 58.16 12.01 70.00
CA LEU A 158 58.83 13.31 69.82
C LEU A 158 59.17 13.90 71.19
N LYS A 159 60.46 14.16 71.41
CA LYS A 159 60.94 14.85 72.61
C LYS A 159 60.27 16.21 72.74
N ALA A 160 59.92 16.56 73.98
CA ALA A 160 59.27 17.82 74.34
C ALA A 160 60.17 19.05 74.17
N ASP A 161 61.23 19.00 73.37
CA ASP A 161 62.19 20.11 73.21
C ASP A 161 62.28 20.58 71.75
N SER A 162 61.55 19.92 70.83
CA SER A 162 61.55 20.25 69.40
C SER A 162 60.35 21.14 69.06
N ALA A 163 60.63 22.41 68.75
CA ALA A 163 59.63 23.41 68.38
C ALA A 163 58.78 23.00 67.15
N ASP A 164 59.34 22.21 66.23
CA ASP A 164 58.64 21.72 65.04
C ASP A 164 57.69 20.57 65.36
N GLY A 165 58.05 19.74 66.35
CA GLY A 165 57.21 18.63 66.82
C GLY A 165 55.94 19.08 67.54
N TRP A 166 56.03 20.18 68.28
CA TRP A 166 54.90 20.76 69.00
C TRP A 166 53.83 21.34 68.07
N LYS A 167 54.24 21.99 66.99
CA LYS A 167 53.32 22.58 66.01
C LYS A 167 52.56 21.52 65.19
N LEU A 168 53.16 20.36 64.98
CA LEU A 168 52.56 19.26 64.22
C LEU A 168 51.63 18.36 65.07
N CYS A 169 51.76 18.39 66.39
CA CYS A 169 51.06 17.46 67.31
C CYS A 169 50.05 18.12 68.27
N GLY A 170 49.84 19.45 68.17
CA GLY A 170 48.72 20.14 68.82
C GLY A 170 48.72 20.10 70.36
N ILE A 171 49.89 20.02 71.01
CA ILE A 171 49.99 19.98 72.48
C ILE A 171 49.64 21.36 73.06
N PRO A 172 48.59 21.50 73.91
CA PRO A 172 48.35 22.74 74.62
C PRO A 172 49.40 22.90 75.73
N ASN A 173 50.19 23.96 75.58
CA ASN A 173 51.33 24.34 76.41
C ASN A 173 50.92 24.61 77.88
N PRO A 174 51.70 24.15 78.88
CA PRO A 174 51.77 24.88 80.15
C PRO A 174 53.23 25.00 80.68
N PRO A 175 53.48 25.92 81.63
CA PRO A 175 53.35 27.36 81.56
C PRO A 175 54.72 28.05 81.67
N ASN A 176 54.78 29.28 81.17
CA ASN A 176 55.77 30.31 81.48
C ASN A 176 57.14 30.23 80.77
N VAL A 177 57.20 30.84 79.59
CA VAL A 177 58.17 31.92 79.35
C VAL A 177 57.39 33.08 78.72
N ASN A 178 57.15 34.13 79.51
CA ASN A 178 56.65 35.43 79.06
C ASN A 178 57.86 36.39 78.87
N PRO A 179 57.70 37.63 78.36
CA PRO A 179 57.94 37.98 76.96
C PRO A 179 58.77 39.28 76.79
N GLU A 180 59.41 39.50 75.64
CA GLU A 180 59.74 40.85 75.13
C GLU A 180 59.83 40.71 73.60
N GLU A 181 58.79 41.15 72.86
CA GLU A 181 58.69 42.47 72.20
C GLU A 181 59.75 42.65 71.09
N LYS A 182 59.42 42.88 69.83
CA LYS A 182 58.53 43.91 69.25
C LYS A 182 58.22 43.54 67.78
N LYS A 183 56.95 43.67 67.35
CA LYS A 183 56.40 44.68 66.40
C LYS A 183 57.08 44.68 65.01
N GLU A 184 56.37 44.74 63.89
CA GLU A 184 55.22 45.60 63.61
C GLU A 184 54.54 45.13 62.29
N GLU A 185 53.19 45.12 62.29
CA GLU A 185 52.26 45.66 61.29
C GLU A 185 52.56 45.57 59.77
N ALA A 186 51.61 45.49 58.85
CA ALA A 186 50.15 45.33 58.80
C ALA A 186 49.77 45.37 57.29
N LYS A 187 48.46 45.30 57.03
CA LYS A 187 47.70 45.50 55.76
C LYS A 187 47.39 44.21 54.99
N VAL A 188 46.24 43.56 55.16
CA VAL A 188 44.81 43.96 55.10
C VAL A 188 44.33 44.31 53.69
N GLU A 189 43.16 43.72 53.38
CA GLU A 189 42.12 43.99 52.36
C GLU A 189 42.08 42.96 51.21
N LYS A 190 41.14 42.01 51.10
CA LYS A 190 39.67 41.93 51.32
C LYS A 190 38.84 42.36 50.10
N LYS A 191 37.84 41.51 49.79
CA LYS A 191 36.65 41.66 48.91
C LYS A 191 36.90 41.48 47.41
N GLU A 192 36.05 40.81 46.63
CA GLU A 192 34.58 40.69 46.63
C GLU A 192 34.17 39.37 45.90
N GLU A 193 33.25 38.53 46.39
CA GLU A 193 31.84 38.37 45.93
C GLU A 193 31.62 38.78 44.44
N THR A 194 30.99 38.03 43.53
CA THR A 194 29.60 37.55 43.57
C THR A 194 29.27 36.80 42.25
N LYS A 195 28.33 35.83 42.28
CA LYS A 195 27.23 35.50 41.31
C LYS A 195 27.51 35.45 39.78
N GLU A 196 26.79 34.74 38.91
CA GLU A 196 25.69 33.76 38.83
C GLU A 196 25.44 33.59 37.31
N GLU A 197 24.61 32.62 36.90
CA GLU A 197 24.09 32.37 35.52
C GLU A 197 25.07 31.63 34.59
N LYS A 198 24.90 30.34 34.25
CA LYS A 198 23.71 29.58 33.80
C LYS A 198 23.00 30.29 32.64
N LYS A 199 23.19 29.75 31.41
CA LYS A 199 22.13 29.29 30.47
C LYS A 199 22.45 29.63 29.00
N GLU A 200 23.01 28.65 28.29
CA GLU A 200 23.14 28.58 26.83
C GLU A 200 23.10 27.08 26.50
N GLU A 201 22.29 26.48 25.65
CA GLU A 201 21.12 26.87 24.87
C GLU A 201 20.33 25.57 24.68
N ALA A 202 19.04 25.59 25.02
CA ALA A 202 18.07 24.62 24.55
C ALA A 202 16.95 25.44 23.92
N LYS A 203 17.04 25.68 22.60
CA LYS A 203 15.91 26.16 21.78
C LYS A 203 16.20 26.05 20.27
N VAL A 204 16.13 24.85 19.71
CA VAL A 204 15.77 24.70 18.29
C VAL A 204 14.74 23.58 18.18
N GLU A 205 13.49 23.94 18.45
CA GLU A 205 12.35 23.28 17.83
C GLU A 205 11.40 24.38 17.37
N LYS A 206 10.82 24.14 16.19
CA LYS A 206 9.68 24.86 15.58
C LYS A 206 10.01 26.02 14.64
N LYS A 207 10.44 25.69 13.42
CA LYS A 207 10.01 26.40 12.21
C LYS A 207 10.21 25.57 10.93
N GLU A 208 9.43 24.50 10.74
CA GLU A 208 9.30 23.87 9.42
C GLU A 208 7.90 23.27 9.22
N GLU A 209 6.89 24.14 9.28
CA GLU A 209 5.61 23.96 8.62
C GLU A 209 5.17 25.36 8.17
N ALA A 210 5.43 25.69 6.90
CA ALA A 210 4.72 26.68 6.08
C ALA A 210 5.55 27.06 4.84
N LYS A 211 5.67 26.15 3.86
CA LYS A 211 5.85 26.48 2.44
C LYS A 211 5.89 25.21 1.59
N GLU A 212 4.74 24.73 1.15
CA GLU A 212 4.52 24.26 -0.23
C GLU A 212 3.06 23.82 -0.40
N GLU A 213 2.17 24.81 -0.35
CA GLU A 213 0.85 24.68 -0.94
C GLU A 213 0.63 25.96 -1.76
N LYS A 214 0.99 25.91 -3.06
CA LYS A 214 0.45 26.69 -4.19
C LYS A 214 1.36 26.64 -5.42
N ALA A 215 1.12 25.66 -6.26
CA ALA A 215 1.25 25.65 -7.73
C ALA A 215 0.91 24.20 -8.10
N ASP A 216 -0.23 23.86 -8.71
CA ASP A 216 -0.53 24.22 -10.09
C ASP A 216 -2.02 23.89 -10.36
N GLU A 217 -2.86 24.91 -10.47
CA GLU A 217 -4.18 24.81 -11.09
C GLU A 217 -4.13 25.67 -12.37
N LYS A 218 -3.83 25.05 -13.51
CA LYS A 218 -4.37 25.46 -14.83
C LYS A 218 -3.86 24.57 -15.96
N LYS A 219 -4.74 23.70 -16.49
CA LYS A 219 -5.23 23.77 -17.89
C LYS A 219 -6.12 22.56 -18.22
N GLU A 220 -7.42 22.81 -18.21
CA GLU A 220 -8.32 22.29 -19.24
C GLU A 220 -8.09 23.09 -20.54
N PRO A 221 -8.34 22.51 -21.73
CA PRO A 221 -9.64 22.81 -22.34
C PRO A 221 -10.29 21.63 -23.09
N ALA A 222 -11.59 21.44 -22.81
CA ALA A 222 -12.72 21.39 -23.74
C ALA A 222 -12.58 20.84 -25.18
N LYS A 223 -13.50 19.87 -25.43
CA LYS A 223 -14.45 19.72 -26.57
C LYS A 223 -14.14 18.76 -27.75
N ALA A 224 -15.15 17.90 -27.93
CA ALA A 224 -15.85 17.52 -29.17
C ALA A 224 -15.28 16.38 -30.04
N ALA A 225 -15.90 15.21 -29.92
CA ALA A 225 -16.44 14.39 -31.01
C ALA A 225 -17.47 13.41 -30.45
#